data_AF-D6EAG4-F1
#
_entry.id   AF-D6EAG4-F1
#
_cell.length_a   1.000
_cell.length_b   1.000
_cell.length_c   1.000
_cell.angle_alpha   90.00
_cell.angle_beta   90.00
_cell.angle_gamma   90.00
#
_symmetry.space_group_name_H-M   'P 1'
#
loop_
_entity.id
_entity.type
_entity.pdbx_description
1 polymer ?
#
loop_
_entity_poly.entity_id
_entity_poly.type
_entity_poly.pdbx_seq_one_letter_code
_entity_poly.pdbx_strand_id
1 'polypeptide(L)'
;MRPDLESTPKLGFGCMRLPLLDPADQQSIDLAQLEQMVDAFLEGGGTYFDTAFVYHEGASEKALGQALVARHPRESFTIATKCLAWAIGSAEEAKSNLGTSLERLGTDYIDFYLLHNVGGPRTAKFDEYGMWDFVREQKAAGRIRNWGFSMHDGPRRSTRCSRRTPTPTSCSCR
;
A
#
# COMPACT_ATOMS: atom_id res chain seq x y z
N MET A 1 10.99 -24.26 -0.27
CA MET A 1 10.48 -22.88 -0.49
C MET A 1 11.16 -22.36 -1.75
N ARG A 2 10.59 -21.42 -2.51
CA ARG A 2 11.38 -20.87 -3.64
C ARG A 2 12.59 -20.12 -3.03
N PRO A 3 13.82 -20.32 -3.54
CA PRO A 3 15.02 -19.74 -2.92
C PRO A 3 14.99 -18.20 -2.82
N ASP A 4 14.30 -17.53 -3.75
CA ASP A 4 14.12 -16.08 -3.76
C ASP A 4 13.28 -15.55 -2.58
N LEU A 5 12.53 -16.41 -1.91
CA LEU A 5 11.69 -16.04 -0.78
C LEU A 5 12.38 -16.20 0.58
N GLU A 6 13.54 -16.85 0.63
CA GLU A 6 14.27 -17.08 1.89
C GLU A 6 14.90 -15.80 2.45
N SER A 7 15.22 -14.84 1.58
CA SER A 7 15.71 -13.51 1.95
C SER A 7 14.60 -12.48 2.21
N THR A 8 13.32 -12.88 2.08
CA THR A 8 12.21 -11.97 2.35
C THR A 8 12.03 -11.80 3.85
N PRO A 9 11.93 -10.56 4.38
CA PRO A 9 11.61 -10.32 5.78
C PRO A 9 10.35 -11.09 6.20
N LYS A 10 10.43 -11.79 7.34
CA LYS A 10 9.34 -12.66 7.83
C LYS A 10 8.19 -11.87 8.45
N LEU A 11 8.44 -10.61 8.80
CA LEU A 11 7.50 -9.73 9.47
C LEU A 11 7.34 -8.43 8.69
N GLY A 12 6.12 -7.91 8.70
CA GLY A 12 5.76 -6.59 8.20
C GLY A 12 5.19 -5.75 9.32
N PHE A 13 5.44 -4.44 9.27
CA PHE A 13 4.87 -3.46 10.18
C PHE A 13 3.55 -2.95 9.61
N GLY A 14 2.44 -3.19 10.31
CA GLY A 14 1.11 -2.77 9.89
C GLY A 14 0.70 -1.44 10.52
N CYS A 15 0.35 -0.45 9.69
CA CYS A 15 -0.01 0.92 10.11
C CYS A 15 -1.52 1.15 10.20
N MET A 16 -2.32 0.08 10.37
CA MET A 16 -3.78 0.17 10.52
C MET A 16 -4.23 0.58 11.92
N ARG A 17 -3.39 0.32 12.94
CA ARG A 17 -3.65 0.63 14.35
C ARG A 17 -2.38 1.22 14.97
N LEU A 18 -2.16 2.49 14.69
CA LEU A 18 -1.05 3.26 15.24
C LEU A 18 -1.37 3.73 16.66
N PRO A 19 -0.35 4.01 17.49
CA PRO A 19 -0.56 4.58 18.82
C PRO A 19 -1.28 5.92 18.69
N LEU A 20 -2.19 6.20 19.63
CA LEU A 20 -3.01 7.41 19.66
C LEU A 20 -2.81 8.14 21.00
N LEU A 21 -2.73 9.47 20.94
CA LEU A 21 -2.77 10.35 22.11
C LEU A 21 -4.17 10.38 22.74
N ASP A 22 -5.21 10.33 21.90
CA ASP A 22 -6.61 10.18 22.30
C ASP A 22 -7.24 8.96 21.59
N PRO A 23 -7.56 7.88 22.32
CA PRO A 23 -8.21 6.70 21.74
C PRO A 23 -9.54 6.98 21.00
N ALA A 24 -10.21 8.10 21.28
CA ALA A 24 -11.45 8.50 20.62
C ALA A 24 -11.22 9.22 19.28
N ASP A 25 -10.01 9.72 19.01
CA ASP A 25 -9.65 10.43 17.78
C ASP A 25 -8.67 9.60 16.95
N GLN A 26 -9.13 9.06 15.82
CA GLN A 26 -8.31 8.28 14.91
C GLN A 26 -7.15 9.09 14.30
N GLN A 27 -7.24 10.41 14.23
CA GLN A 27 -6.18 11.25 13.68
C GLN A 27 -5.11 11.63 14.71
N SER A 28 -5.34 11.37 16.01
CA SER A 28 -4.44 11.74 17.11
C SER A 28 -3.21 10.84 17.25
N ILE A 29 -2.60 10.43 16.14
CA ILE A 29 -1.46 9.51 16.14
C ILE A 29 -0.32 10.06 17.00
N ASP A 30 0.13 9.28 17.99
CA ASP A 30 1.33 9.59 18.77
C ASP A 30 2.56 9.36 17.89
N LEU A 31 3.00 10.45 17.25
CA LEU A 31 4.12 10.42 16.32
C LEU A 31 5.44 10.04 17.02
N ALA A 32 5.66 10.50 18.26
CA ALA A 32 6.89 10.22 18.98
C ALA A 32 7.00 8.72 19.32
N GLN A 33 5.89 8.11 19.74
CA GLN A 33 5.86 6.66 19.94
C GLN A 33 6.00 5.91 18.61
N LEU A 34 5.37 6.37 17.53
CA LEU A 34 5.51 5.74 16.21
C LEU A 34 6.95 5.76 15.71
N GLU A 35 7.68 6.87 15.85
CA GLU A 35 9.10 6.96 15.49
C GLU A 35 9.94 5.90 16.20
N GLN A 36 9.75 5.74 17.52
CA GLN A 36 10.45 4.70 18.29
C GLN A 36 10.10 3.29 17.81
N MET A 37 8.84 3.04 17.46
CA MET A 37 8.39 1.76 16.93
C MET A 37 8.99 1.45 15.55
N VAL A 38 9.10 2.47 14.68
CA VAL A 38 9.71 2.35 13.35
C VAL A 38 11.21 2.06 13.48
N ASP A 39 11.92 2.84 14.30
CA ASP A 39 13.36 2.69 14.54
C ASP A 39 13.65 1.26 15.04
N ALA A 40 12.93 0.80 16.07
CA ALA A 40 13.09 -0.54 16.62
C ALA A 40 12.78 -1.67 15.61
N PHE A 41 11.82 -1.47 14.72
CA PHE A 41 11.48 -2.46 13.68
C PHE A 41 12.60 -2.56 12.62
N LEU A 42 13.16 -1.42 12.20
CA LEU A 42 14.30 -1.36 11.27
C LEU A 42 15.56 -1.98 11.89
N GLU A 43 15.86 -1.65 13.16
CA GLU A 43 16.97 -2.24 13.92
C GLU A 43 16.84 -3.77 14.05
N GLY A 44 15.61 -4.26 14.17
CA GLY A 44 15.29 -5.69 14.15
C GLY A 44 15.40 -6.36 12.77
N GLY A 45 15.80 -5.62 11.73
CA GLY A 45 15.93 -6.10 10.35
C GLY A 45 14.61 -6.15 9.57
N GLY A 46 13.53 -5.56 10.09
CA GLY A 46 12.27 -5.42 9.38
C GLY A 46 12.34 -4.33 8.32
N THR A 47 11.78 -4.55 7.13
CA THR A 47 11.87 -3.59 6.02
C THR A 47 10.57 -3.43 5.22
N TYR A 48 9.45 -3.98 5.69
CA TYR A 48 8.16 -3.88 5.00
C TYR A 48 7.12 -3.17 5.86
N PHE A 49 6.57 -2.07 5.35
CA PHE A 49 5.56 -1.26 6.02
C PHE A 49 4.26 -1.24 5.20
N ASP A 50 3.14 -1.59 5.83
CA ASP A 50 1.81 -1.63 5.20
C ASP A 50 0.90 -0.55 5.77
N THR A 51 0.47 0.37 4.91
CA THR A 51 -0.55 1.38 5.21
C THR A 51 -1.69 1.31 4.19
N ALA A 52 -2.63 2.25 4.23
CA ALA A 52 -3.68 2.40 3.24
C ALA A 52 -4.19 3.84 3.23
N PHE A 53 -4.75 4.25 2.09
CA PHE A 53 -5.31 5.60 1.88
C PHE A 53 -6.31 6.05 2.96
N VAL A 54 -7.02 5.10 3.57
CA VAL A 54 -8.08 5.32 4.57
C VAL A 54 -7.66 5.10 6.01
N TYR A 55 -6.50 4.53 6.28
CA TYR A 55 -6.09 4.25 7.65
C TYR A 55 -5.93 5.55 8.42
N HIS A 56 -6.54 5.60 9.61
CA HIS A 56 -6.60 6.81 10.43
C HIS A 56 -7.13 8.02 9.64
N GLU A 57 -8.15 7.81 8.79
CA GLU A 57 -8.74 8.85 7.92
C GLU A 57 -7.72 9.53 6.98
N GLY A 58 -6.66 8.79 6.62
CA GLY A 58 -5.56 9.28 5.79
C GLY A 58 -4.39 9.87 6.57
N ALA A 59 -4.49 9.97 7.90
CA ALA A 59 -3.38 10.41 8.75
C ALA A 59 -2.25 9.38 8.83
N SER A 60 -2.54 8.09 8.63
CA SER A 60 -1.52 7.03 8.70
C SER A 60 -0.40 7.21 7.68
N GLU A 61 -0.74 7.59 6.43
CA GLU A 61 0.27 7.86 5.39
C GLU A 61 1.14 9.07 5.74
N LYS A 62 0.56 10.11 6.33
CA LYS A 62 1.30 11.30 6.76
C LYS A 62 2.25 10.99 7.91
N ALA A 63 1.74 10.30 8.93
CA ALA A 63 2.53 9.88 10.09
C ALA A 63 3.67 8.95 9.67
N LEU A 64 3.42 8.00 8.77
CA LEU A 64 4.47 7.15 8.22
C LEU A 64 5.48 7.93 7.38
N GLY A 65 5.05 8.92 6.60
CA GLY A 65 5.96 9.82 5.88
C GLY A 65 6.93 10.53 6.82
N GLN A 66 6.44 11.00 7.97
CA GLN A 66 7.27 11.67 8.99
C GLN A 66 8.16 10.69 9.76
N ALA A 67 7.59 9.58 10.25
CA ALA A 67 8.29 8.64 11.12
C ALA A 67 9.25 7.70 10.37
N LEU A 68 9.04 7.47 9.07
CA LEU A 68 9.85 6.55 8.27
C LEU A 68 10.56 7.28 7.12
N VAL A 69 9.80 7.86 6.18
CA VAL A 69 10.37 8.35 4.91
C VAL A 69 11.32 9.52 5.12
N ALA A 70 10.98 10.47 6.00
CA ALA A 70 11.82 11.62 6.27
C ALA A 70 13.08 11.30 7.10
N ARG A 71 13.14 10.11 7.72
CA ARG A 71 14.15 9.75 8.73
C ARG A 71 15.14 8.68 8.26
N HIS A 72 14.76 7.88 7.26
CA HIS A 72 15.57 6.75 6.80
C HIS A 72 15.77 6.77 5.28
N PRO A 73 16.89 6.24 4.77
CA PRO A 73 17.12 6.12 3.33
C PRO A 73 15.98 5.35 2.66
N ARG A 74 15.39 5.91 1.60
CA ARG A 74 14.16 5.39 0.99
C ARG A 74 14.31 3.96 0.46
N GLU A 75 15.51 3.58 0.07
CA GLU A 75 15.90 2.26 -0.43
C GLU A 75 16.10 1.20 0.67
N SER A 76 16.14 1.60 1.94
CA SER A 76 16.33 0.66 3.06
C SER A 76 15.04 -0.05 3.49
N PHE A 77 13.90 0.37 2.96
CA PHE A 77 12.59 -0.20 3.28
C PHE A 77 11.64 -0.19 2.08
N THR A 78 10.52 -0.89 2.23
CA THR A 78 9.43 -0.97 1.26
C THR A 78 8.12 -0.51 1.87
N ILE A 79 7.32 0.20 1.08
CA ILE A 79 5.99 0.67 1.47
C ILE A 79 4.92 0.02 0.60
N ALA A 80 3.92 -0.57 1.26
CA ALA A 80 2.65 -0.93 0.66
C ALA A 80 1.56 0.06 1.05
N THR A 81 0.82 0.60 0.06
CA THR A 81 -0.42 1.35 0.32
C THR A 81 -1.54 0.86 -0.60
N LYS A 82 -2.77 1.27 -0.32
CA LYS A 82 -3.99 0.73 -0.94
C LYS A 82 -4.97 1.84 -1.32
N CYS A 83 -5.47 1.83 -2.55
CA CYS A 83 -6.39 2.86 -3.06
C CYS A 83 -7.86 2.64 -2.62
N LEU A 84 -8.69 3.69 -2.58
CA LEU A 84 -10.10 3.61 -2.14
C LEU A 84 -11.12 3.65 -3.30
N ALA A 85 -10.79 3.09 -4.47
CA ALA A 85 -11.62 3.26 -5.66
C ALA A 85 -13.10 2.83 -5.49
N TRP A 86 -13.40 1.82 -4.67
CA TRP A 86 -14.76 1.30 -4.52
C TRP A 86 -15.71 2.19 -3.70
N ALA A 87 -15.18 3.14 -2.92
CA ALA A 87 -15.99 4.06 -2.10
C ALA A 87 -16.01 5.50 -2.65
N ILE A 88 -15.40 5.72 -3.82
CA ILE A 88 -15.23 7.02 -4.45
C ILE A 88 -16.21 7.19 -5.63
N GLY A 89 -16.71 8.42 -5.82
CA GLY A 89 -17.76 8.73 -6.79
C GLY A 89 -17.31 8.86 -8.24
N SER A 90 -16.00 8.98 -8.51
CA SER A 90 -15.47 9.18 -9.87
C SER A 90 -14.15 8.44 -10.13
N ALA A 91 -13.88 8.16 -11.40
CA ALA A 91 -12.61 7.58 -11.83
C ALA A 91 -11.43 8.54 -11.63
N GLU A 92 -11.66 9.84 -11.79
CA GLU A 92 -10.64 10.88 -11.61
C GLU A 92 -10.15 10.90 -10.16
N GLU A 93 -11.07 10.96 -9.20
CA GLU A 93 -10.74 10.93 -7.77
C GLU A 93 -10.10 9.58 -7.38
N ALA A 94 -10.60 8.45 -7.89
CA ALA A 94 -9.99 7.16 -7.60
C ALA A 94 -8.52 7.06 -8.09
N LYS A 95 -8.20 7.67 -9.23
CA LYS A 95 -6.84 7.73 -9.79
C LYS A 95 -5.97 8.76 -9.07
N SER A 96 -6.55 9.85 -8.56
CA SER A 96 -5.82 10.86 -7.81
C SER A 96 -5.26 10.32 -6.48
N ASN A 97 -5.87 9.26 -5.91
CA ASN A 97 -5.39 8.60 -4.70
C ASN A 97 -3.88 8.31 -4.70
N LEU A 98 -3.30 7.85 -5.82
CA LEU A 98 -1.86 7.59 -5.88
C LEU A 98 -1.05 8.88 -5.66
N GLY A 99 -1.44 9.98 -6.31
CA GLY A 99 -0.78 11.27 -6.15
C GLY A 99 -0.85 11.76 -4.71
N THR A 100 -2.04 11.68 -4.10
CA THR A 100 -2.25 12.05 -2.70
C THR A 100 -1.48 11.15 -1.73
N SER A 101 -1.42 9.84 -1.96
CA SER A 101 -0.61 8.92 -1.14
C SER A 101 0.87 9.26 -1.21
N LEU A 102 1.40 9.52 -2.42
CA LEU A 102 2.80 9.92 -2.62
C LEU A 102 3.12 11.24 -1.90
N GLU A 103 2.23 12.23 -2.01
CA GLU A 103 2.34 13.51 -1.29
C GLU A 103 2.35 13.32 0.23
N ARG A 104 1.39 12.56 0.78
CA ARG A 104 1.29 12.30 2.22
C ARG A 104 2.50 11.57 2.76
N LEU A 105 3.01 10.58 2.02
CA LEU A 105 4.21 9.82 2.39
C LEU A 105 5.50 10.60 2.17
N GLY A 106 5.48 11.68 1.37
CA GLY A 106 6.68 12.44 1.02
C GLY A 106 7.65 11.63 0.13
N THR A 107 7.15 10.80 -0.78
CA THR A 107 7.96 9.98 -1.70
C THR A 107 7.45 10.06 -3.13
N ASP A 108 8.31 9.70 -4.09
CA ASP A 108 8.04 9.71 -5.53
C ASP A 108 7.56 8.35 -6.07
N TYR A 109 7.74 7.26 -5.31
CA TYR A 109 7.26 5.93 -5.69
C TYR A 109 6.75 5.07 -4.52
N ILE A 110 5.85 4.13 -4.84
CA ILE A 110 5.34 3.09 -3.94
C ILE A 110 5.88 1.72 -4.35
N ASP A 111 6.35 0.91 -3.39
CA ASP A 111 6.86 -0.43 -3.68
C ASP A 111 5.75 -1.41 -4.03
N PHE A 112 4.64 -1.37 -3.28
CA PHE A 112 3.46 -2.21 -3.50
C PHE A 112 2.17 -1.38 -3.45
N TYR A 113 1.55 -1.15 -4.60
CA TYR A 113 0.27 -0.45 -4.67
C TYR A 113 -0.88 -1.44 -4.84
N LEU A 114 -1.79 -1.49 -3.87
CA LEU A 114 -2.86 -2.48 -3.84
C LEU A 114 -4.22 -1.87 -4.20
N LEU A 115 -4.93 -2.53 -5.10
CA LEU A 115 -6.36 -2.29 -5.33
C LEU A 115 -7.14 -2.81 -4.12
N HIS A 116 -7.60 -1.92 -3.24
CA HIS A 116 -8.07 -2.28 -1.90
C HIS A 116 -9.45 -2.93 -1.93
N ASN A 117 -9.58 -4.06 -1.22
CA ASN A 117 -10.86 -4.70 -0.89
C ASN A 117 -11.71 -5.02 -2.13
N VAL A 118 -11.08 -5.55 -3.17
CA VAL A 118 -11.80 -6.10 -4.33
C VAL A 118 -12.68 -7.25 -3.86
N GLY A 119 -13.85 -7.41 -4.48
CA GLY A 119 -14.86 -8.39 -4.08
C GLY A 119 -16.26 -7.95 -4.51
N GLY A 120 -17.14 -8.89 -4.82
CA GLY A 120 -18.54 -8.63 -5.12
C GLY A 120 -18.79 -7.43 -6.06
N PRO A 121 -19.70 -6.51 -5.70
CA PRO A 121 -19.95 -5.26 -6.43
C PRO A 121 -18.77 -4.27 -6.41
N ARG A 122 -17.87 -4.32 -5.41
CA ARG A 122 -16.74 -3.39 -5.30
C ARG A 122 -15.78 -3.52 -6.48
N THR A 123 -15.55 -4.75 -6.96
CA THR A 123 -14.70 -4.98 -8.15
C THR A 123 -15.21 -4.25 -9.38
N ALA A 124 -16.54 -4.06 -9.52
CA ALA A 124 -17.11 -3.36 -10.67
C ALA A 124 -16.59 -1.91 -10.77
N LYS A 125 -16.32 -1.24 -9.65
CA LYS A 125 -15.74 0.11 -9.65
C LYS A 125 -14.32 0.15 -10.20
N PHE A 126 -13.51 -0.87 -9.93
CA PHE A 126 -12.16 -0.95 -10.49
C PHE A 126 -12.18 -1.18 -12.01
N ASP A 127 -13.15 -1.97 -12.49
CA ASP A 127 -13.39 -2.18 -13.92
C ASP A 127 -13.91 -0.87 -14.58
N GLU A 128 -14.95 -0.26 -14.00
CA GLU A 128 -15.58 1.00 -14.46
C GLU A 128 -14.58 2.16 -14.54
N TYR A 129 -13.73 2.31 -13.53
CA TYR A 129 -12.76 3.41 -13.45
C TYR A 129 -11.44 3.12 -14.19
N GLY A 130 -11.28 1.93 -14.78
CA GLY A 130 -10.06 1.54 -15.50
C GLY A 130 -8.83 1.44 -14.59
N MET A 131 -9.02 1.03 -13.32
CA MET A 131 -7.93 1.03 -12.33
C MET A 131 -6.84 -0.01 -12.63
N TRP A 132 -7.18 -1.08 -13.35
CA TRP A 132 -6.21 -2.11 -13.75
C TRP A 132 -5.20 -1.58 -14.78
N ASP A 133 -5.65 -0.80 -15.75
CA ASP A 133 -4.78 -0.14 -16.72
C ASP A 133 -3.98 0.97 -16.06
N PHE A 134 -4.63 1.75 -15.20
CA PHE A 134 -3.97 2.81 -14.44
C PHE A 134 -2.74 2.28 -13.66
N VAL A 135 -2.87 1.20 -12.89
CA VAL A 135 -1.71 0.66 -12.14
C VAL A 135 -0.60 0.12 -13.06
N ARG A 136 -0.94 -0.35 -14.27
CA ARG A 136 0.06 -0.75 -15.28
C ARG A 136 0.81 0.47 -15.82
N GLU A 137 0.08 1.53 -16.17
CA GLU A 137 0.65 2.79 -16.66
C GLU A 137 1.56 3.43 -15.60
N GLN A 138 1.11 3.48 -14.34
CA GLN A 138 1.90 4.06 -13.25
C GLN A 138 3.12 3.19 -12.88
N LYS A 139 3.06 1.87 -13.11
CA LYS A 139 4.25 1.00 -13.04
C LYS A 139 5.25 1.33 -14.16
N ALA A 140 4.77 1.50 -15.39
CA ALA A 140 5.63 1.90 -16.51
C ALA A 140 6.25 3.30 -16.29
N ALA A 141 5.52 4.20 -15.63
CA ALA A 141 5.99 5.53 -15.25
C ALA A 141 6.92 5.54 -14.01
N GLY A 142 7.20 4.39 -13.39
CA GLY A 142 8.10 4.27 -12.24
C GLY A 142 7.52 4.70 -10.88
N ARG A 143 6.29 5.21 -10.84
CA ARG A 143 5.61 5.64 -9.61
C ARG A 143 5.13 4.48 -8.75
N ILE A 144 5.01 3.29 -9.34
CA ILE A 144 4.69 2.03 -8.65
C ILE A 144 5.72 0.97 -9.05
N ARG A 145 6.34 0.26 -8.10
CA ARG A 145 7.25 -0.85 -8.40
C ARG A 145 6.48 -2.14 -8.65
N ASN A 146 5.55 -2.47 -7.76
CA ASN A 146 4.70 -3.66 -7.84
C ASN A 146 3.25 -3.28 -7.55
N TRP A 147 2.31 -4.02 -8.14
CA TRP A 147 0.89 -3.83 -7.88
C TRP A 147 0.19 -5.15 -7.64
N GLY A 148 -0.92 -5.10 -6.92
CA GLY A 148 -1.74 -6.25 -6.57
C GLY A 148 -3.12 -5.82 -6.12
N PHE A 149 -3.79 -6.69 -5.38
CA PHE A 149 -5.09 -6.39 -4.78
C PHE A 149 -5.19 -7.02 -3.39
N SER A 150 -6.04 -6.44 -2.54
CA SER A 150 -6.47 -7.06 -1.29
C SER A 150 -7.95 -7.38 -1.35
N MET A 151 -8.40 -8.41 -0.63
CA MET A 151 -9.79 -8.88 -0.66
C MET A 151 -10.23 -9.33 0.73
N HIS A 152 -11.44 -8.93 1.12
CA HIS A 152 -12.16 -9.41 2.31
C HIS A 152 -13.52 -10.01 1.90
N ASP A 153 -13.51 -10.95 0.95
CA ASP A 153 -14.68 -11.59 0.35
C ASP A 153 -14.49 -13.12 0.30
N GLY A 154 -15.53 -13.86 -0.10
CA GLY A 154 -15.55 -15.32 -0.08
C GLY A 154 -14.61 -16.00 -1.11
N PRO A 155 -14.20 -17.26 -0.85
CA PRO A 155 -13.13 -17.95 -1.59
C PRO A 155 -13.41 -18.12 -3.10
N ARG A 156 -14.67 -18.29 -3.50
CA ARG A 156 -15.07 -18.39 -4.92
C ARG A 156 -14.73 -17.12 -5.71
N ARG A 157 -14.85 -15.94 -5.09
CA ARG A 157 -14.61 -14.64 -5.74
C ARG A 157 -13.12 -14.30 -5.79
N SER A 158 -12.35 -14.76 -4.80
CA SER A 158 -10.88 -14.69 -4.80
C SER A 158 -10.30 -15.32 -6.07
N THR A 159 -10.72 -16.54 -6.41
CA THR A 159 -10.25 -17.26 -7.61
C THR A 159 -10.46 -16.48 -8.91
N ARG A 160 -11.57 -15.75 -9.04
CA ARG A 160 -11.87 -14.93 -10.22
C ARG A 160 -10.95 -13.70 -10.30
N CYS A 161 -10.67 -13.05 -9.17
CA CYS A 161 -9.80 -11.87 -9.14
C CYS A 161 -8.34 -12.25 -9.39
N SER A 162 -7.86 -13.38 -8.88
CA SER A 162 -6.48 -13.86 -9.10
C SER A 162 -6.17 -14.20 -10.56
N ARG A 163 -7.18 -14.48 -11.39
CA ARG A 163 -7.00 -14.68 -12.84
C ARG A 163 -6.86 -13.37 -13.63
N ARG A 164 -7.15 -12.23 -13.01
CA ARG A 164 -7.01 -10.89 -13.61
C ARG A 164 -5.62 -10.28 -13.37
N THR A 165 -4.89 -10.76 -12.37
CA THR A 165 -3.47 -10.50 -12.21
C THR A 165 -2.70 -11.43 -13.16
N PRO A 166 -1.94 -10.91 -14.14
CA PRO A 166 -1.11 -11.77 -14.96
C PRO A 166 -0.08 -12.45 -14.06
N THR A 167 0.17 -13.74 -14.29
CA THR A 167 1.40 -14.40 -13.83
C THR A 167 2.59 -13.58 -14.31
N PRO A 168 3.68 -13.47 -13.52
CA PRO A 168 4.86 -12.75 -13.97
C PRO A 168 5.36 -13.43 -15.25
N THR A 169 5.15 -12.79 -16.39
CA THR A 169 5.89 -13.10 -17.61
C THR A 169 7.35 -12.85 -17.26
N SER A 170 8.14 -13.91 -17.28
CA SER A 170 9.58 -13.91 -17.05
C SER A 170 10.23 -12.65 -17.60
N CYS A 171 10.95 -11.95 -16.73
CA CYS A 171 11.91 -10.93 -17.10
C CYS A 171 12.88 -11.56 -18.11
N SER A 172 12.75 -11.24 -19.40
CA SER A 172 13.78 -11.59 -20.38
C SER A 172 14.85 -10.52 -20.31
N CYS A 173 15.98 -10.87 -19.69
CA CYS A 173 17.23 -10.13 -19.86
C CYS A 173 17.53 -9.98 -21.36
N ARG A 174 17.77 -8.74 -21.78
CA ARG A 174 18.82 -8.39 -22.74
C ARG A 174 19.71 -7.36 -22.08
#